data_AF-A0A7W1JFL1-F1
#
_entry.id   AF-A0A7W1JFL1-F1
#
_cell.length_a   1.000
_cell.length_b   1.000
_cell.length_c   1.000
_cell.angle_alpha   90.00
_cell.angle_beta   90.00
_cell.angle_gamma   90.00
#
_symmetry.space_group_name_H-M   'P 1'
#
loop_
_entity.id
_entity.type
_entity.pdbx_description
1 polymer ?
#
loop_
_entity_poly.entity_id
_entity_poly.type
_entity_poly.pdbx_seq_one_letter_code
_entity_poly.pdbx_strand_id
1 'polypeptide(L)'
;MIRFCLGKVIYLTCASYTENRRCGDRRSSVRPRDRHTSRGLFADGSDAVIIFVLRFNQEGERVLAIIACGQCGAKNRVDERAAGRQPVCGRCGANLTMNAGAGTGANGDTKSGPLTVTDASFTRDVLGVAGRPVLLDCWAEWCGPCRIIAPVLDQLAVESRGRYLIAKLNVDDNPQTAARFQIRSIPTMLIFKNGELAERLVGAQPKHAIAARLAAHT
;
A
#
# COMPACT_ATOMS: atom_id res chain seq x y z
N MET A 1 -19.74 -17.18 -50.54
CA MET A 1 -19.30 -17.23 -49.13
C MET A 1 -18.70 -15.89 -48.73
N ILE A 2 -19.44 -15.15 -47.87
CA ILE A 2 -18.97 -14.43 -46.67
C ILE A 2 -17.84 -13.40 -46.90
N ARG A 3 -18.12 -12.15 -47.29
CA ARG A 3 -18.71 -11.00 -46.54
C ARG A 3 -17.81 -10.49 -45.40
N PHE A 4 -17.08 -9.41 -45.71
CA PHE A 4 -16.35 -8.53 -44.79
C PHE A 4 -17.32 -7.95 -43.75
N CYS A 5 -17.01 -8.11 -42.46
CA CYS A 5 -17.66 -7.41 -41.35
C CYS A 5 -16.78 -6.23 -40.92
N LEU A 6 -17.15 -5.02 -41.37
CA LEU A 6 -16.70 -3.77 -40.78
C LEU A 6 -17.50 -3.54 -39.50
N GLY A 7 -16.80 -3.46 -38.37
CA GLY A 7 -17.38 -3.18 -37.06
C GLY A 7 -17.95 -1.77 -36.98
N LYS A 8 -19.29 -1.67 -36.99
CA LYS A 8 -20.03 -0.49 -36.55
C LYS A 8 -20.53 -0.74 -35.13
N VAL A 9 -20.04 0.05 -34.18
CA VAL A 9 -20.59 0.15 -32.83
C VAL A 9 -21.93 0.87 -32.94
N ILE A 10 -23.02 0.13 -32.73
CA ILE A 10 -24.38 0.63 -32.65
C ILE A 10 -24.61 1.08 -31.20
N TYR A 11 -24.70 2.39 -30.96
CA TYR A 11 -25.33 2.90 -29.75
C TYR A 11 -26.84 2.79 -29.92
N LEU A 12 -27.46 1.86 -29.20
CA LEU A 12 -28.91 1.76 -29.04
C LEU A 12 -29.41 2.91 -28.16
N THR A 13 -30.18 3.82 -28.76
CA THR A 13 -31.08 4.74 -28.07
C THR A 13 -32.23 3.93 -27.44
N CYS A 14 -32.37 3.97 -26.12
CA CYS A 14 -33.55 3.45 -25.46
C CYS A 14 -34.64 4.54 -25.46
N ALA A 15 -35.68 4.30 -26.26
CA ALA A 15 -36.91 5.07 -26.28
C ALA A 15 -37.83 4.60 -25.14
N SER A 16 -38.41 5.58 -24.45
CA SER A 16 -39.80 5.63 -23.98
C SER A 16 -40.44 4.34 -23.43
N TYR A 17 -40.61 4.28 -22.11
CA TYR A 17 -41.69 3.49 -21.51
C TYR A 17 -42.39 4.31 -20.42
N THR A 18 -43.64 4.70 -20.73
CA THR A 18 -44.64 5.22 -19.81
C THR A 18 -45.18 4.10 -18.93
N GLU A 19 -45.22 4.26 -17.61
CA GLU A 19 -46.31 3.75 -16.76
C GLU A 19 -46.21 4.19 -15.28
N ASN A 20 -46.96 5.24 -14.99
CA ASN A 20 -47.85 5.45 -13.85
C ASN A 20 -47.94 4.32 -12.78
N ARG A 21 -47.35 4.50 -11.58
CA ARG A 21 -47.95 4.02 -10.31
C ARG A 21 -47.68 4.96 -9.13
N ARG A 22 -48.77 5.25 -8.44
CA ARG A 22 -48.94 6.08 -7.23
C ARG A 22 -48.25 5.49 -6.01
N CYS A 23 -47.67 6.36 -5.19
CA CYS A 23 -47.67 6.26 -3.72
C CYS A 23 -47.42 7.70 -3.24
N GLY A 24 -48.39 8.43 -2.69
CA GLY A 24 -48.94 8.22 -1.36
C GLY A 24 -48.54 9.42 -0.50
N ASP A 25 -49.49 10.35 -0.37
CA ASP A 25 -49.47 11.63 0.35
C ASP A 25 -48.95 11.56 1.80
N ARG A 26 -48.06 12.49 2.18
CA ARG A 26 -48.19 13.26 3.43
C ARG A 26 -47.27 14.50 3.46
N ARG A 27 -47.91 15.68 3.36
CA ARG A 27 -47.82 16.91 4.21
C ARG A 27 -46.43 17.26 4.80
N SER A 28 -45.93 18.48 4.81
CA SER A 28 -46.58 19.80 4.81
C SER A 28 -45.54 20.92 4.68
N SER A 29 -46.03 22.09 4.23
CA SER A 29 -45.57 23.44 4.57
C SER A 29 -44.14 23.83 4.20
N VAL A 30 -43.96 24.77 3.25
CA VAL A 30 -43.91 26.23 3.50
C VAL A 30 -44.16 26.95 2.17
N ARG A 31 -44.73 28.16 2.27
CA ARG A 31 -45.44 28.97 1.27
C ARG A 31 -44.57 29.53 0.13
N PRO A 32 -45.18 29.87 -1.03
CA PRO A 32 -44.53 30.62 -2.10
C PRO A 32 -44.48 32.12 -1.77
N ARG A 33 -43.42 32.81 -2.18
CA ARG A 33 -43.45 34.27 -2.32
C ARG A 33 -43.00 34.69 -3.71
N ASP A 34 -43.88 35.49 -4.27
CA ASP A 34 -43.97 36.05 -5.61
C ASP A 34 -42.76 36.88 -6.06
N ARG A 35 -42.40 36.69 -7.33
CA ARG A 35 -42.51 37.67 -8.42
C ARG A 35 -41.81 39.03 -8.24
N HIS A 36 -40.76 39.26 -9.05
CA HIS A 36 -40.48 40.53 -9.74
C HIS A 36 -39.56 40.24 -10.94
N THR A 37 -40.09 40.07 -12.15
CA THR A 37 -40.23 41.08 -13.22
C THR A 37 -38.99 41.93 -13.51
N SER A 38 -38.46 41.66 -14.70
CA SER A 38 -37.93 42.60 -15.70
C SER A 38 -36.76 43.51 -15.32
N ARG A 39 -35.63 43.28 -15.99
CA ARG A 39 -35.11 44.19 -17.02
C ARG A 39 -33.83 43.58 -17.60
N GLY A 40 -33.86 43.23 -18.88
CA GLY A 40 -32.63 43.11 -19.64
C GLY A 40 -31.99 44.49 -19.77
N LEU A 41 -30.69 44.53 -20.08
CA LEU A 41 -30.13 45.47 -21.05
C LEU A 41 -28.63 45.18 -21.23
N PHE A 42 -28.29 44.97 -22.50
CA PHE A 42 -27.02 45.22 -23.17
C PHE A 42 -25.81 44.32 -22.90
N ALA A 43 -25.37 43.74 -24.03
CA ALA A 43 -24.09 43.13 -24.25
C ALA A 43 -23.03 44.21 -24.46
N ASP A 44 -21.90 44.07 -23.79
CA ASP A 44 -20.60 44.41 -24.33
C ASP A 44 -19.70 43.17 -24.28
N GLY A 45 -19.07 42.90 -25.44
CA GLY A 45 -18.14 41.79 -25.59
C GLY A 45 -16.78 42.13 -24.97
N SER A 46 -15.98 41.09 -24.84
CA SER A 46 -14.60 41.02 -24.30
C SER A 46 -14.53 40.79 -22.78
N ASP A 47 -13.73 39.79 -22.38
CA ASP A 47 -13.17 39.62 -21.03
C ASP A 47 -13.90 38.78 -19.96
N ALA A 48 -14.56 37.67 -20.32
CA ALA A 48 -15.08 36.72 -19.32
C ALA A 48 -14.78 35.22 -19.55
N VAL A 49 -13.78 34.87 -20.39
CA VAL A 49 -13.42 33.46 -20.65
C VAL A 49 -12.38 32.92 -19.65
N ILE A 50 -11.82 33.76 -18.77
CA ILE A 50 -10.73 33.38 -17.84
C ILE A 50 -11.23 33.36 -16.38
N ILE A 51 -12.51 33.10 -16.09
CA ILE A 51 -12.96 32.80 -14.71
C ILE A 51 -14.04 31.70 -14.71
N PHE A 52 -13.91 30.67 -15.55
CA PHE A 52 -14.82 29.51 -15.50
C PHE A 52 -14.14 28.14 -15.46
N VAL A 53 -12.81 28.11 -15.22
CA VAL A 53 -12.06 26.87 -14.93
C VAL A 53 -11.41 26.92 -13.55
N LEU A 54 -12.11 27.50 -12.56
CA LEU A 54 -11.86 27.25 -11.13
C LEU A 54 -13.19 27.07 -10.39
N ARG A 55 -14.04 26.20 -10.94
CA ARG A 55 -14.92 25.36 -10.12
C ARG A 55 -14.78 23.92 -10.62
N PHE A 56 -13.60 23.36 -10.39
CA PHE A 56 -13.43 21.92 -10.41
C PHE A 56 -14.35 21.32 -9.35
N ASN A 57 -15.16 20.36 -9.76
CA ASN A 57 -16.12 19.61 -8.96
C ASN A 57 -15.60 19.28 -7.55
N GLN A 58 -16.10 20.00 -6.54
CA GLN A 58 -16.04 19.54 -5.16
C GLN A 58 -17.23 18.62 -4.86
N GLU A 59 -17.29 17.49 -5.56
CA GLU A 59 -18.13 16.37 -5.14
C GLU A 59 -17.20 15.28 -4.62
N GLY A 60 -17.06 15.25 -3.29
CA GLY A 60 -16.19 14.34 -2.56
C GLY A 60 -16.64 12.89 -2.67
N GLU A 61 -16.14 12.21 -3.69
CA GLU A 61 -16.21 10.75 -3.81
C GLU A 61 -15.44 10.12 -2.63
N ARG A 62 -16.15 9.38 -1.77
CA ARG A 62 -15.55 8.66 -0.64
C ARG A 62 -14.96 7.37 -1.16
N VAL A 63 -13.67 7.35 -1.48
CA VAL A 63 -12.99 6.08 -1.78
C VAL A 63 -12.93 5.26 -0.48
N LEU A 64 -13.50 4.06 -0.54
CA LEU A 64 -13.49 3.09 0.55
C LEU A 64 -12.45 2.01 0.23
N ALA A 65 -11.34 2.00 0.95
CA ALA A 65 -10.34 0.95 0.87
C ALA A 65 -10.74 -0.22 1.80
N ILE A 66 -10.59 -1.46 1.32
CA ILE A 66 -10.73 -2.65 2.18
C ILE A 66 -9.35 -3.05 2.67
N ILE A 67 -9.11 -2.93 3.98
CA ILE A 67 -7.85 -3.26 4.64
C ILE A 67 -8.06 -4.47 5.56
N ALA A 68 -7.22 -5.50 5.43
CA ALA A 68 -7.23 -6.64 6.33
C ALA A 68 -6.40 -6.34 7.59
N CYS A 69 -6.95 -6.66 8.77
CA CYS A 69 -6.24 -6.52 10.03
C CYS A 69 -5.14 -7.58 10.16
N GLY A 70 -3.90 -7.15 10.40
CA GLY A 70 -2.77 -8.07 10.66
C GLY A 70 -2.91 -8.89 11.95
N GLN A 71 -3.73 -8.44 12.90
CA GLN A 71 -3.91 -9.10 14.20
C GLN A 71 -5.00 -10.17 14.21
N CYS A 72 -6.17 -9.91 13.61
CA CYS A 72 -7.33 -10.81 13.68
C CYS A 72 -7.94 -11.18 12.33
N GLY A 73 -7.34 -10.73 11.21
CA GLY A 73 -7.80 -11.02 9.85
C GLY A 73 -9.10 -10.36 9.42
N ALA A 74 -9.74 -9.54 10.27
CA ALA A 74 -10.96 -8.84 9.90
C ALA A 74 -10.73 -7.88 8.72
N LYS A 75 -11.63 -7.90 7.74
CA LYS A 75 -11.66 -6.92 6.64
C LYS A 75 -12.37 -5.65 7.14
N ASN A 76 -11.67 -4.53 7.12
CA ASN A 76 -12.18 -3.24 7.58
C ASN A 76 -12.32 -2.32 6.36
N ARG A 77 -13.43 -1.57 6.30
CA ARG A 77 -13.65 -0.54 5.26
C ARG A 77 -13.17 0.79 5.83
N VAL A 78 -12.12 1.36 5.24
CA VAL A 78 -11.51 2.61 5.69
C VAL A 78 -11.72 3.66 4.61
N ASP A 79 -12.33 4.78 4.98
CA ASP A 79 -12.48 5.92 4.07
C ASP A 79 -11.15 6.69 3.93
N GLU A 80 -10.89 7.31 2.78
CA GLU A 80 -9.66 8.08 2.55
C GLU A 80 -9.45 9.24 3.53
N ARG A 81 -10.50 9.83 4.10
CA ARG A 81 -10.35 10.89 5.12
C ARG A 81 -9.87 10.29 6.45
N ALA A 82 -10.24 9.04 6.72
CA ALA A 82 -9.81 8.25 7.84
C ALA A 82 -8.41 7.67 7.63
N ALA A 83 -7.91 7.58 6.39
CA ALA A 83 -6.51 7.28 6.10
C ALA A 83 -5.54 8.35 6.64
N GLY A 84 -6.02 9.61 6.79
CA GLY A 84 -5.26 10.70 7.41
C GLY A 84 -5.20 10.66 8.94
N ARG A 85 -6.04 9.85 9.59
CA ARG A 85 -5.93 9.48 11.02
C ARG A 85 -5.44 8.03 11.10
N GLN A 86 -5.12 7.53 12.29
CA GLN A 86 -4.78 6.11 12.46
C GLN A 86 -6.09 5.27 12.54
N PRO A 87 -6.49 4.52 11.50
CA PRO A 87 -7.68 3.67 11.58
C PRO A 87 -7.44 2.47 12.50
N VAL A 88 -8.49 2.00 13.18
CA VAL A 88 -8.47 0.83 14.07
C VAL A 88 -9.38 -0.28 13.56
N CYS A 89 -9.04 -1.52 13.88
CA CYS A 89 -9.85 -2.68 13.53
C CYS A 89 -11.12 -2.72 14.37
N GLY A 90 -12.28 -2.75 13.72
CA GLY A 90 -13.57 -2.85 14.41
C GLY A 90 -13.81 -4.16 15.15
N ARG A 91 -12.97 -5.19 14.93
CA ARG A 91 -13.07 -6.49 15.63
C ARG A 91 -12.19 -6.57 16.87
N CYS A 92 -10.92 -6.14 16.79
CA CYS A 92 -9.94 -6.34 17.87
C CYS A 92 -9.32 -5.04 18.41
N GLY A 93 -9.67 -3.88 17.84
CA GLY A 93 -9.14 -2.58 18.27
C GLY A 93 -7.71 -2.25 17.78
N ALA A 94 -7.00 -3.19 17.13
CA ALA A 94 -5.64 -2.96 16.66
C ALA A 94 -5.57 -1.88 15.56
N ASN A 95 -4.51 -1.08 15.55
CA ASN A 95 -4.24 -0.10 14.50
C ASN A 95 -4.06 -0.80 13.14
N LEU A 96 -4.76 -0.30 12.12
CA LEU A 96 -4.63 -0.75 10.74
C LEU A 96 -3.57 0.11 10.04
N THR A 97 -2.43 -0.47 9.67
CA THR A 97 -1.40 0.21 8.88
C THR A 97 -1.66 0.01 7.39
N MET A 98 -1.43 1.06 6.59
CA MET A 98 -1.69 1.08 5.13
C MET A 98 -0.78 0.13 4.31
N ASN A 99 0.03 -0.70 4.96
CA ASN A 99 0.85 -1.71 4.31
C ASN A 99 0.57 -3.06 4.98
N ALA A 100 -0.36 -3.80 4.41
CA ALA A 100 -0.48 -5.23 4.67
C ALA A 100 0.87 -5.89 4.30
N GLY A 101 1.67 -6.24 5.30
CA GLY A 101 2.92 -6.98 5.11
C GLY A 101 4.15 -6.51 5.90
N ALA A 102 4.02 -5.65 6.92
CA ALA A 102 5.13 -5.36 7.85
C ALA A 102 4.78 -5.90 9.24
N GLY A 103 5.64 -6.80 9.75
CA GLY A 103 5.47 -7.51 11.00
C GLY A 103 5.16 -6.61 12.20
N THR A 104 4.28 -7.12 13.04
CA THR A 104 3.85 -6.57 14.33
C THR A 104 5.02 -6.47 15.30
N GLY A 105 5.45 -5.26 15.63
CA GLY A 105 5.99 -4.94 16.95
C GLY A 105 4.83 -4.64 17.88
N ALA A 106 4.76 -5.33 19.02
CA ALA A 106 3.79 -5.05 20.08
C ALA A 106 4.24 -3.81 20.85
N ASN A 107 4.15 -2.64 20.21
CA ASN A 107 4.12 -1.27 20.74
C ASN A 107 4.06 -0.36 19.51
N GLY A 108 3.26 0.71 19.55
CA GLY A 108 2.97 1.57 18.40
C GLY A 108 4.12 2.49 17.97
N ASP A 109 5.38 2.04 18.03
CA ASP A 109 6.54 2.76 17.53
C ASP A 109 6.88 2.29 16.10
N THR A 110 6.58 3.14 15.12
CA THR A 110 6.97 2.92 13.72
C THR A 110 8.48 3.07 13.58
N LYS A 111 9.25 2.09 14.06
CA LYS A 111 10.69 2.03 13.86
C LYS A 111 10.94 1.39 12.51
N SER A 112 11.45 2.16 11.55
CA SER A 112 11.91 1.70 10.23
C SER A 112 13.21 0.88 10.33
N GLY A 113 13.20 -0.15 11.17
CA GLY A 113 14.31 -1.08 11.37
C GLY A 113 14.15 -2.36 10.55
N PRO A 114 15.13 -3.27 10.63
CA PRO A 114 15.08 -4.59 10.00
C PRO A 114 13.86 -5.38 10.44
N LEU A 115 13.19 -6.01 9.48
CA LEU A 115 12.06 -6.90 9.74
C LEU A 115 12.55 -8.19 10.38
N THR A 116 12.04 -8.55 11.56
CA THR A 116 12.28 -9.87 12.14
C THR A 116 11.51 -10.93 11.36
N VAL A 117 12.22 -11.92 10.85
CA VAL A 117 11.67 -13.04 10.07
C VAL A 117 11.86 -14.34 10.84
N THR A 118 10.85 -15.20 10.78
CA THR A 118 10.88 -16.55 11.33
C THR A 118 10.71 -17.60 10.24
N ASP A 119 10.94 -18.88 10.54
CA ASP A 119 10.67 -19.99 9.62
C ASP A 119 9.24 -19.95 9.07
N ALA A 120 8.26 -19.63 9.92
CA ALA A 120 6.84 -19.54 9.52
C ALA A 120 6.54 -18.31 8.64
N SER A 121 7.31 -17.23 8.79
CA SER A 121 7.07 -15.95 8.10
C SER A 121 7.92 -15.78 6.84
N PHE A 122 9.02 -16.54 6.72
CA PHE A 122 10.02 -16.44 5.67
C PHE A 122 9.45 -16.40 4.26
N THR A 123 8.55 -17.34 3.94
CA THR A 123 7.95 -17.40 2.59
C THR A 123 7.18 -16.13 2.25
N ARG A 124 6.45 -15.55 3.19
CA ARG A 124 5.66 -14.33 2.97
C ARG A 124 6.56 -13.09 2.94
N ASP A 125 7.45 -12.97 3.93
CA ASP A 125 8.18 -11.74 4.24
C ASP A 125 9.47 -11.58 3.41
N VAL A 126 9.98 -12.68 2.86
CA VAL A 126 11.19 -12.69 2.02
C VAL A 126 10.86 -13.12 0.60
N LEU A 127 10.32 -14.32 0.42
CA LEU A 127 10.08 -14.84 -0.93
C LEU A 127 8.88 -14.20 -1.64
N GLY A 128 7.88 -13.78 -0.89
CA GLY A 128 6.67 -13.12 -1.39
C GLY A 128 6.87 -11.65 -1.76
N VAL A 129 8.05 -11.08 -1.48
CA VAL A 129 8.35 -9.68 -1.80
C VAL A 129 8.72 -9.56 -3.27
N ALA A 130 7.90 -8.83 -4.02
CA ALA A 130 8.14 -8.50 -5.42
C ALA A 130 8.55 -7.03 -5.58
N GLY A 131 9.24 -6.72 -6.68
CA GLY A 131 9.56 -5.35 -7.09
C GLY A 131 10.75 -4.69 -6.40
N ARG A 132 11.29 -5.29 -5.34
CA ARG A 132 12.50 -4.82 -4.64
C ARG A 132 13.28 -5.98 -4.02
N PRO A 133 14.60 -5.87 -3.87
CA PRO A 133 15.38 -6.92 -3.23
C PRO A 133 15.17 -6.92 -1.71
N VAL A 134 15.31 -8.10 -1.11
CA VAL A 134 15.28 -8.32 0.34
C VAL A 134 16.64 -8.85 0.77
N LEU A 135 17.32 -8.16 1.68
CA LEU A 135 18.50 -8.69 2.35
C LEU A 135 18.09 -9.31 3.68
N LEU A 136 18.36 -10.60 3.84
CA LEU A 136 18.16 -11.34 5.07
C LEU A 136 19.51 -11.53 5.79
N ASP A 137 19.66 -10.94 6.96
CA ASP A 137 20.78 -11.19 7.87
C ASP A 137 20.53 -12.42 8.74
N CYS A 138 21.30 -13.47 8.51
CA CYS A 138 21.33 -14.67 9.35
C CYS A 138 22.33 -14.48 10.48
N TRP A 139 21.83 -14.35 11.70
CA TRP A 139 22.60 -13.97 12.90
C TRP A 139 22.28 -14.88 14.10
N ALA A 140 22.99 -14.70 15.21
CA ALA A 140 22.69 -15.30 16.52
C ALA A 140 23.24 -14.42 17.66
N GLU A 141 22.74 -14.60 18.89
CA GLU A 141 23.10 -13.78 20.06
C GLU A 141 24.57 -13.91 20.48
N TRP A 142 25.14 -15.11 20.30
CA TRP A 142 26.54 -15.41 20.62
C TRP A 142 27.52 -14.93 19.53
N CYS A 143 27.01 -14.36 18.43
CA CYS A 143 27.83 -13.91 17.31
C CYS A 143 28.39 -12.50 17.53
N GLY A 144 29.66 -12.42 17.93
CA GLY A 144 30.39 -11.16 18.08
C GLY A 144 30.32 -10.25 16.84
N PRO A 145 30.71 -10.72 15.64
CA PRO A 145 30.67 -9.91 14.42
C PRO A 145 29.25 -9.48 14.00
N CYS A 146 28.22 -10.26 14.33
CA CYS A 146 26.83 -9.90 14.03
C CYS A 146 26.40 -8.63 14.78
N ARG A 147 26.86 -8.44 16.02
CA ARG A 147 26.57 -7.22 16.80
C ARG A 147 27.18 -5.95 16.19
N ILE A 148 28.29 -6.09 15.47
CA ILE A 148 28.95 -4.96 14.80
C ILE A 148 28.17 -4.54 13.54
N ILE A 149 27.62 -5.50 12.80
CA ILE A 149 26.91 -5.22 11.55
C ILE A 149 25.43 -4.85 11.76
N ALA A 150 24.80 -5.30 12.85
CA ALA A 150 23.42 -4.95 13.20
C ALA A 150 23.10 -3.44 13.08
N PRO A 151 23.86 -2.50 13.69
CA PRO A 151 23.57 -1.06 13.53
C PRO A 151 23.78 -0.54 12.11
N VAL A 152 24.64 -1.19 11.30
CA VAL A 152 24.81 -0.85 9.89
C VAL A 152 23.56 -1.23 9.09
N LEU A 153 23.02 -2.42 9.35
CA LEU A 153 21.79 -2.90 8.72
C LEU A 153 20.58 -2.08 9.16
N ASP A 154 20.52 -1.67 10.42
CA ASP A 154 19.49 -0.74 10.92
C ASP A 154 19.51 0.58 10.14
N GLN A 155 20.68 1.18 9.94
CA GLN A 155 20.80 2.41 9.15
C GLN A 155 20.37 2.20 7.69
N LEU A 156 20.79 1.10 7.07
CA LEU A 156 20.41 0.78 5.69
C LEU A 156 18.90 0.59 5.55
N ALA A 157 18.23 -0.01 6.55
CA ALA A 157 16.79 -0.16 6.57
C ALA A 157 16.07 1.20 6.54
N VAL A 158 16.53 2.13 7.38
CA VAL A 158 16.03 3.52 7.43
C VAL A 158 16.29 4.25 6.11
N GLU A 159 17.48 4.10 5.53
CA GLU A 159 17.91 4.78 4.29
C GLU A 159 17.30 4.17 3.02
N SER A 160 16.68 2.99 3.11
CA SER A 160 16.16 2.27 1.94
C SER A 160 15.18 3.10 1.14
N ARG A 161 14.37 3.94 1.81
CA ARG A 161 13.24 4.68 1.22
C ARG A 161 12.37 3.77 0.30
N GLY A 162 12.23 2.51 0.70
CA GLY A 162 11.45 1.51 -0.05
C GLY A 162 12.17 0.81 -1.20
N ARG A 163 13.41 1.20 -1.55
CA ARG A 163 14.19 0.60 -2.65
C ARG A 163 14.55 -0.86 -2.41
N TYR A 164 14.72 -1.24 -1.15
CA TYR A 164 15.02 -2.60 -0.72
C TYR A 164 14.48 -2.81 0.70
N LEU A 165 14.38 -4.07 1.12
CA LEU A 165 13.97 -4.44 2.48
C LEU A 165 15.15 -5.07 3.21
N ILE A 166 15.35 -4.71 4.47
CA ILE A 166 16.30 -5.40 5.35
C ILE A 166 15.49 -6.26 6.32
N ALA A 167 15.87 -7.52 6.43
CA ALA A 167 15.28 -8.51 7.31
C ALA A 167 16.38 -9.19 8.13
N LYS A 168 16.02 -9.73 9.29
CA LYS A 168 16.91 -10.50 10.15
C LYS A 168 16.26 -11.79 10.60
N LEU A 169 17.06 -12.86 10.70
CA LEU A 169 16.62 -14.18 11.14
C LEU A 169 17.67 -14.75 12.09
N ASN A 170 17.25 -15.07 13.31
CA ASN A 170 18.08 -15.78 14.27
C ASN A 170 18.17 -17.25 13.85
N VAL A 171 19.37 -17.75 13.58
CA VAL A 171 19.56 -19.12 13.08
C VAL A 171 19.29 -20.19 14.14
N ASP A 172 19.44 -19.87 15.43
CA ASP A 172 19.17 -20.80 16.53
C ASP A 172 17.67 -21.06 16.67
N ASP A 173 16.86 -20.01 16.54
CA ASP A 173 15.40 -20.09 16.64
C ASP A 173 14.74 -20.60 15.36
N ASN A 174 15.45 -20.52 14.23
CA ASN A 174 14.91 -20.79 12.89
C ASN A 174 15.80 -21.79 12.11
N PRO A 175 15.95 -23.04 12.63
CA PRO A 175 16.87 -24.02 12.07
C PRO A 175 16.43 -24.52 10.68
N GLN A 176 15.15 -24.43 10.32
CA GLN A 176 14.69 -24.91 9.01
C GLN A 176 15.20 -24.01 7.89
N THR A 177 15.05 -22.69 8.04
CA THR A 177 15.59 -21.73 7.06
C THR A 177 17.12 -21.77 7.05
N ALA A 178 17.76 -21.85 8.21
CA ALA A 178 19.21 -21.98 8.31
C ALA A 178 19.73 -23.22 7.57
N ALA A 179 19.09 -24.39 7.76
CA ALA A 179 19.43 -25.62 7.06
C ALA A 179 19.14 -25.53 5.56
N ARG A 180 17.98 -24.99 5.16
CA ARG A 180 17.57 -24.81 3.76
C ARG A 180 18.61 -24.04 2.95
N PHE A 181 19.19 -22.98 3.54
CA PHE A 181 20.23 -22.19 2.89
C PHE A 181 21.64 -22.59 3.29
N GLN A 182 21.82 -23.68 4.04
CA GLN A 182 23.13 -24.21 4.45
C GLN A 182 23.99 -23.15 5.15
N ILE A 183 23.39 -22.41 6.10
CA ILE A 183 24.09 -21.39 6.88
C ILE A 183 25.06 -22.09 7.84
N ARG A 184 26.35 -22.09 7.46
CA ARG A 184 27.44 -22.74 8.21
C ARG A 184 28.28 -21.75 9.02
N SER A 185 28.15 -20.46 8.73
CA SER A 185 28.89 -19.38 9.36
C SER A 185 27.99 -18.16 9.47
N ILE A 186 28.11 -17.42 10.57
CA ILE A 186 27.38 -16.18 10.78
C ILE A 186 28.35 -15.02 11.07
N PRO A 187 28.03 -13.78 10.66
CA PRO A 187 26.84 -13.41 9.89
C PRO A 187 26.92 -13.92 8.44
N THR A 188 25.78 -14.35 7.90
CA THR A 188 25.60 -14.57 6.47
C THR A 188 24.42 -13.73 6.01
N MET A 189 24.62 -12.89 5.02
CA MET A 189 23.55 -12.09 4.42
C MET A 189 23.15 -12.71 3.08
N LEU A 190 21.85 -12.94 2.91
CA LEU A 190 21.27 -13.47 1.68
C LEU A 190 20.44 -12.38 1.00
N ILE A 191 20.71 -12.10 -0.26
CA ILE A 191 19.92 -11.15 -1.06
C ILE A 191 18.97 -11.95 -1.93
N PHE A 192 17.67 -11.67 -1.79
CA PHE A 192 16.61 -12.22 -2.60
C PHE A 192 16.04 -11.17 -3.53
N LYS A 193 15.67 -11.57 -4.76
CA LYS A 193 14.92 -10.74 -5.70
C LYS A 193 13.86 -11.61 -6.35
N ASN A 194 12.60 -11.16 -6.33
CA ASN A 194 11.47 -11.86 -6.93
C ASN A 194 11.33 -13.32 -6.46
N GLY A 195 11.56 -13.58 -5.18
CA GLY A 195 11.45 -14.92 -4.59
C GLY A 195 12.65 -15.84 -4.82
N GLU A 196 13.70 -15.39 -5.51
CA GLU A 196 14.90 -16.17 -5.80
C GLU A 196 16.11 -15.62 -5.04
N LEU A 197 17.03 -16.52 -4.67
CA LEU A 197 18.29 -16.14 -4.06
C LEU A 197 19.22 -15.57 -5.14
N ALA A 198 19.47 -14.26 -5.09
CA ALA A 198 20.29 -13.54 -6.06
C ALA A 198 21.77 -13.52 -5.67
N GLU A 199 22.08 -13.35 -4.38
CA GLU A 199 23.46 -13.24 -3.91
C GLU A 199 23.62 -13.69 -2.45
N ARG A 200 24.81 -14.18 -2.12
CA ARG A 200 25.20 -14.57 -0.75
C ARG A 200 26.47 -13.83 -0.36
N LEU A 201 26.43 -13.17 0.79
CA LEU A 201 27.57 -12.50 1.40
C LEU A 201 27.88 -13.18 2.73
N VAL A 202 29.11 -13.62 2.92
CA VAL A 202 29.55 -14.29 4.15
C VAL A 202 30.48 -13.36 4.93
N GLY A 203 30.25 -13.26 6.23
CA GLY A 203 31.03 -12.43 7.14
C GLY A 203 30.57 -10.97 7.21
N ALA A 204 31.14 -10.25 8.17
CA ALA A 204 30.86 -8.83 8.34
C ALA A 204 31.52 -8.01 7.22
N GLN A 205 30.74 -7.11 6.61
CA GLN A 205 31.17 -6.25 5.52
C GLN A 205 30.87 -4.78 5.88
N PRO A 206 31.63 -3.80 5.34
CA PRO A 206 31.35 -2.40 5.56
C PRO A 206 30.06 -1.96 4.86
N LYS A 207 29.39 -0.93 5.40
CA LYS A 207 28.10 -0.40 4.90
C LYS A 207 28.09 -0.17 3.39
N HIS A 208 29.13 0.47 2.85
CA HIS A 208 29.21 0.80 1.43
C HIS A 208 29.24 -0.44 0.53
N ALA A 209 29.90 -1.52 0.98
CA ALA A 209 29.93 -2.77 0.23
C ALA A 209 28.54 -3.43 0.21
N ILE A 210 27.86 -3.48 1.35
CA ILE A 210 26.49 -4.03 1.44
C ILE A 210 25.53 -3.21 0.56
N ALA A 211 25.59 -1.88 0.66
CA ALA A 211 24.76 -0.97 -0.13
C ALA A 211 24.99 -1.15 -1.64
N ALA A 212 26.24 -1.31 -2.08
CA ALA A 212 26.57 -1.57 -3.48
C ALA A 212 25.97 -2.89 -3.98
N ARG A 213 26.02 -3.96 -3.17
CA ARG A 213 25.38 -5.24 -3.51
C ARG A 213 23.87 -5.12 -3.62
N LEU A 214 23.22 -4.45 -2.66
CA LEU A 214 21.78 -4.17 -2.72
C LEU A 214 21.38 -3.37 -3.97
N ALA A 215 22.17 -2.36 -4.32
CA ALA A 215 21.92 -1.52 -5.50
C ALA A 215 22.00 -2.32 -6.81
N ALA A 216 22.86 -3.34 -6.90
CA ALA A 216 22.96 -4.20 -8.08
C ALA A 216 21.69 -5.04 -8.36
N HIS A 217 20.81 -5.20 -7.35
CA HIS A 217 19.57 -5.99 -7.44
C HIS A 217 18.30 -5.15 -7.31
N THR A 218 18.40 -3.82 -7.26
CA THR A 218 17.25 -2.90 -7.17
C THR A 218 16.66 -2.68 -8.55
#